data_AF-A0A8B9ITS9-F1
#
_entry.id   AF-A0A8B9ITS9-F1
#
_cell.length_a   1.000
_cell.length_b   1.000
_cell.length_c   1.000
_cell.angle_alpha   90.00
_cell.angle_beta   90.00
_cell.angle_gamma   90.00
#
_symmetry.space_group_name_H-M   'P 1'
#
loop_
_entity.id
_entity.type
_entity.pdbx_description
1 polymer ?
#
loop_
_entity_poly.entity_id
_entity_poly.type
_entity_poly.pdbx_seq_one_letter_code
_entity_poly.pdbx_strand_id
1 'polypeptide(L)'
;QQAAISTRPLSEPVSEGLALCCRHQVLRIKPKNEEEIKKLQHLETMGHLELDFWKNPTAPSFPADVRIPAKRVPLIKAFLESHGFEYSVLIKDLQVGNAIGTYFIESWNELDHLASAFNNIVQKIQIGESYEKRPLFVLKFSTGGRNRPAIWLDAGIHSREWVTQASAMWIAKQIASDYGKDPSTTSLLNKMDIFLLPVANPDGYVFTHTTNRMWRKTRSRNKGSLCVGVDPNRNWDAGFGGPGASNNPCSDSYRGPSANSEVEVKSIVDFIRNHGNIQAFLTLHSYSQLLMYPYGYKCTQPADYAELVRHSDVKPVLTPHKYKSGGSIDWSYDYGIKYSFAFELRDTGRFGFLLPANQIIPTAEETWLGLKTIMEHVRDNPY
;
A
#
# COMPACT_ATOMS: atom_id res chain seq x y z
N GLN A 1 -12.23 6.68 33.15
CA GLN A 1 -13.28 7.52 32.54
C GLN A 1 -13.29 7.23 31.05
N GLN A 2 -14.39 6.67 30.54
CA GLN A 2 -14.57 6.35 29.12
C GLN A 2 -14.65 7.65 28.32
N ALA A 3 -13.71 7.87 27.41
CA ALA A 3 -13.77 8.98 26.46
C ALA A 3 -14.80 8.62 25.38
N ALA A 4 -16.00 9.19 25.50
CA ALA A 4 -17.02 9.15 24.47
C ALA A 4 -16.54 9.89 23.22
N ILE A 5 -16.72 9.28 22.06
CA ILE A 5 -16.47 9.88 20.76
C ILE A 5 -17.43 11.06 20.60
N SER A 6 -16.89 12.28 20.60
CA SER A 6 -17.65 13.49 20.30
C SER A 6 -17.95 13.54 18.80
N THR A 7 -19.11 13.04 18.39
CA THR A 7 -19.70 13.31 17.07
C THR A 7 -20.19 14.76 17.03
N ARG A 8 -19.38 15.69 16.54
CA ARG A 8 -19.86 17.06 16.22
C ARG A 8 -20.52 17.09 14.84
N PRO A 9 -21.53 17.95 14.60
CA PRO A 9 -22.28 17.99 13.35
C PRO A 9 -21.46 18.55 12.19
N LEU A 10 -21.75 18.00 11.01
CA LEU A 10 -21.16 18.22 9.71
C LEU A 10 -21.32 19.68 9.24
N SER A 11 -20.23 20.35 8.88
CA SER A 11 -20.26 21.55 8.02
C SER A 11 -20.03 21.16 6.55
N GLU A 12 -20.72 21.85 5.65
CA GLU A 12 -20.97 21.51 4.24
C GLU A 12 -19.74 21.11 3.38
N PRO A 13 -19.93 20.22 2.37
CA PRO A 13 -18.84 19.71 1.55
C PRO A 13 -18.44 20.68 0.41
N VAL A 14 -17.13 20.88 0.26
CA VAL A 14 -16.48 21.50 -0.91
C VAL A 14 -16.66 20.56 -2.11
N SER A 15 -17.52 20.92 -3.07
CA SER A 15 -18.09 19.98 -4.05
C SER A 15 -17.53 20.06 -5.48
N GLU A 16 -16.52 20.88 -5.79
CA GLU A 16 -16.18 21.13 -7.21
C GLU A 16 -14.98 20.35 -7.79
N GLY A 17 -14.23 19.57 -7.01
CA GLY A 17 -12.99 18.92 -7.48
C GLY A 17 -13.04 17.41 -7.80
N LEU A 18 -14.02 16.66 -7.28
CA LEU A 18 -13.98 15.17 -7.26
C LEU A 18 -14.62 14.49 -8.49
N ALA A 19 -15.05 15.26 -9.50
CA ALA A 19 -15.90 14.81 -10.61
C ALA A 19 -15.19 13.96 -11.71
N LEU A 20 -13.89 13.64 -11.58
CA LEU A 20 -13.11 13.05 -12.70
C LEU A 20 -13.45 11.60 -13.08
N CYS A 21 -14.35 10.90 -12.37
CA CYS A 21 -14.64 9.47 -12.61
C CYS A 21 -16.10 9.13 -12.93
N CYS A 22 -17.02 10.10 -12.99
CA CYS A 22 -18.44 9.84 -13.22
C CYS A 22 -18.66 8.93 -14.44
N ARG A 23 -19.41 7.82 -14.26
CA ARG A 23 -19.75 6.81 -15.28
C ARG A 23 -18.59 5.95 -15.80
N HIS A 24 -17.42 6.00 -15.17
CA HIS A 24 -16.37 5.01 -15.46
C HIS A 24 -16.85 3.63 -15.01
N GLN A 25 -16.39 2.58 -15.69
CA GLN A 25 -16.65 1.19 -15.30
C GLN A 25 -15.37 0.52 -14.85
N VAL A 26 -15.47 -0.39 -13.87
CA VAL A 26 -14.39 -1.33 -13.57
C VAL A 26 -14.81 -2.69 -14.10
N LEU A 27 -14.03 -3.24 -15.02
CA LEU A 27 -14.23 -4.58 -15.56
C LEU A 27 -13.23 -5.55 -14.93
N ARG A 28 -13.70 -6.74 -14.60
CA ARG A 28 -12.86 -7.91 -14.31
C ARG A 28 -12.77 -8.77 -15.55
N ILE A 29 -11.56 -8.97 -16.05
CA ILE A 29 -11.25 -9.74 -17.25
C ILE A 29 -10.46 -10.98 -16.81
N LYS A 30 -10.85 -12.17 -17.29
CA LYS A 30 -10.13 -13.42 -17.00
C LYS A 30 -9.42 -13.91 -18.26
N PRO A 31 -8.13 -13.62 -18.44
CA PRO A 31 -7.38 -14.12 -19.59
C PRO A 31 -7.19 -15.64 -19.49
N LYS A 32 -7.42 -16.39 -20.56
CA LYS A 32 -7.34 -17.87 -20.58
C LYS A 32 -5.95 -18.41 -20.87
N ASN A 33 -5.07 -17.59 -21.45
CA ASN A 33 -3.75 -18.00 -21.93
C ASN A 33 -2.79 -16.80 -21.98
N GLU A 34 -1.52 -17.09 -22.27
CA GLU A 34 -0.44 -16.08 -22.36
C GLU A 34 -0.66 -15.07 -23.50
N GLU A 35 -1.34 -15.43 -24.58
CA GLU A 35 -1.63 -14.47 -25.67
C GLU A 35 -2.64 -13.42 -25.23
N GLU A 36 -3.69 -13.82 -24.52
CA GLU A 36 -4.69 -12.92 -23.95
C GLU A 36 -4.05 -11.97 -22.92
N ILE A 37 -3.11 -12.46 -22.10
CA ILE A 37 -2.34 -11.62 -21.18
C ILE A 37 -1.54 -10.56 -21.95
N LYS A 38 -0.81 -10.96 -23.00
CA LYS A 38 -0.03 -10.03 -23.83
C LYS A 38 -0.92 -8.98 -24.50
N LYS A 39 -2.12 -9.34 -24.94
CA LYS A 39 -3.10 -8.39 -25.50
C LYS A 39 -3.55 -7.36 -24.46
N LEU A 40 -3.85 -7.79 -23.23
CA LEU A 40 -4.22 -6.87 -22.15
C LEU A 40 -3.04 -5.97 -21.72
N GLN A 41 -1.83 -6.52 -21.65
CA GLN A 41 -0.61 -5.74 -21.41
C GLN A 41 -0.36 -4.73 -22.54
N HIS A 42 -0.65 -5.08 -23.79
CA HIS A 42 -0.54 -4.14 -24.89
C HIS A 42 -1.58 -3.00 -24.77
N LEU A 43 -2.82 -3.29 -24.36
CA LEU A 43 -3.81 -2.24 -24.07
C LEU A 43 -3.33 -1.26 -22.99
N GLU A 44 -2.64 -1.75 -21.95
CA GLU A 44 -2.03 -0.91 -20.91
C GLU A 44 -1.02 0.09 -21.49
N THR A 45 -0.28 -0.30 -22.53
CA THR A 45 0.68 0.59 -23.20
C THR A 45 0.03 1.67 -24.06
N MET A 46 -1.26 1.55 -24.39
CA MET A 46 -1.98 2.49 -25.24
C MET A 46 -2.48 3.70 -24.42
N GLY A 47 -1.59 4.65 -24.13
CA GLY A 47 -1.87 5.80 -23.27
C GLY A 47 -3.11 6.64 -23.66
N HIS A 48 -3.47 6.68 -24.95
CA HIS A 48 -4.66 7.40 -25.44
C HIS A 48 -6.01 6.79 -25.00
N LEU A 49 -5.99 5.56 -24.49
CA LEU A 49 -7.15 4.88 -23.92
C LEU A 49 -7.38 5.24 -22.45
N GLU A 50 -6.37 5.77 -21.76
CA GLU A 50 -6.43 6.16 -20.34
C GLU A 50 -6.97 5.04 -19.43
N LEU A 51 -6.61 3.79 -19.74
CA LEU A 51 -6.96 2.64 -18.91
C LEU A 51 -6.14 2.66 -17.62
N ASP A 52 -6.78 2.34 -16.50
CA ASP A 52 -6.15 2.25 -15.19
C ASP A 52 -6.34 0.84 -14.66
N PHE A 53 -5.26 0.06 -14.70
CA PHE A 53 -5.27 -1.31 -14.20
C PHE A 53 -5.16 -1.28 -12.68
N TRP A 54 -6.24 -1.70 -12.03
CA TRP A 54 -6.31 -1.88 -10.59
C TRP A 54 -5.64 -3.19 -10.18
N LYS A 55 -5.80 -4.22 -11.01
CA LYS A 55 -5.11 -5.50 -10.89
C LYS A 55 -4.59 -5.91 -12.26
N ASN A 56 -3.28 -6.06 -12.38
CA ASN A 56 -2.64 -6.39 -13.65
C ASN A 56 -2.92 -7.84 -14.07
N PRO A 57 -2.99 -8.14 -15.38
CA PRO A 57 -3.06 -9.51 -15.88
C PRO A 57 -1.72 -10.21 -15.64
N THR A 58 -1.69 -11.18 -14.72
CA THR A 58 -0.45 -11.84 -14.29
C THR A 58 -0.31 -13.29 -14.74
N ALA A 59 -1.41 -14.03 -14.84
CA ALA A 59 -1.40 -15.45 -15.19
C ALA A 59 -2.74 -15.89 -15.80
N PRO A 60 -2.78 -16.99 -16.55
CA PRO A 60 -4.02 -17.56 -17.05
C PRO A 60 -5.02 -17.83 -15.91
N SER A 61 -6.29 -17.49 -16.13
CA SER A 61 -7.41 -17.54 -15.18
C SER A 61 -7.32 -16.59 -13.98
N PHE A 62 -6.23 -15.83 -13.82
CA PHE A 62 -6.12 -14.82 -12.79
C PHE A 62 -6.77 -13.51 -13.25
N PRO A 63 -7.73 -12.96 -12.50
CA PRO A 63 -8.49 -11.80 -12.95
C PRO A 63 -7.60 -10.55 -13.01
N ALA A 64 -7.72 -9.81 -14.11
CA ALA A 64 -7.29 -8.43 -14.24
C ALA A 64 -8.48 -7.50 -14.01
N ASP A 65 -8.32 -6.48 -13.18
CA ASP A 65 -9.36 -5.50 -12.89
C ASP A 65 -8.92 -4.17 -13.51
N VAL A 66 -9.72 -3.61 -14.42
CA VAL A 66 -9.38 -2.40 -15.17
C VAL A 66 -10.49 -1.37 -15.07
N ARG A 67 -10.13 -0.16 -14.62
CA ARG A 67 -10.99 1.02 -14.71
C ARG A 67 -10.91 1.59 -16.12
N ILE A 68 -12.08 1.79 -16.71
CA ILE A 68 -12.25 2.26 -18.07
C ILE A 68 -13.00 3.59 -18.04
N PRO A 69 -12.44 4.65 -18.67
CA PRO A 69 -13.13 5.92 -18.83
C PRO A 69 -14.49 5.75 -19.52
N ALA A 70 -15.49 6.52 -19.10
CA ALA A 70 -16.87 6.39 -19.59
C ALA A 70 -16.96 6.40 -21.12
N LYS A 71 -16.20 7.30 -21.77
CA LYS A 71 -16.13 7.46 -23.23
C LYS A 71 -15.50 6.26 -23.96
N ARG A 72 -14.74 5.42 -23.25
CA ARG A 72 -14.02 4.26 -23.80
C ARG A 72 -14.72 2.94 -23.52
N VAL A 73 -15.72 2.90 -22.63
CA VAL A 73 -16.44 1.67 -22.27
C VAL A 73 -16.97 0.91 -23.51
N PRO A 74 -17.66 1.55 -24.48
CA PRO A 74 -18.16 0.81 -25.65
C PRO A 74 -17.01 0.21 -26.49
N LEU A 75 -15.94 0.98 -26.68
CA LEU A 75 -14.77 0.56 -27.46
C LEU A 75 -14.07 -0.65 -26.81
N ILE A 76 -13.84 -0.61 -25.50
CA ILE A 76 -13.15 -1.69 -24.81
C ILE A 76 -14.02 -2.94 -24.75
N LYS A 77 -15.33 -2.82 -24.52
CA LYS A 77 -16.22 -3.98 -24.55
C LYS A 77 -16.24 -4.66 -25.92
N ALA A 78 -16.34 -3.88 -27.00
CA ALA A 78 -16.25 -4.42 -28.37
C ALA A 78 -14.90 -5.11 -28.62
N PHE A 79 -13.79 -4.56 -28.11
CA PHE A 79 -12.49 -5.22 -28.19
C PHE A 79 -12.48 -6.57 -27.44
N LEU A 80 -12.99 -6.60 -26.21
CA LEU A 80 -13.03 -7.82 -25.41
C LEU A 80 -13.90 -8.90 -26.07
N GLU A 81 -15.08 -8.52 -26.58
CA GLU A 81 -16.03 -9.41 -27.25
C GLU A 81 -15.47 -9.97 -28.56
N SER A 82 -14.87 -9.12 -29.40
CA SER A 82 -14.26 -9.53 -30.68
C SER A 82 -13.07 -10.48 -30.52
N HIS A 83 -12.39 -10.43 -29.37
CA HIS A 83 -11.27 -11.30 -29.06
C HIS A 83 -11.65 -12.48 -28.13
N GLY A 84 -12.93 -12.65 -27.79
CA GLY A 84 -13.41 -13.79 -27.01
C GLY A 84 -13.04 -13.78 -25.52
N PHE A 85 -12.72 -12.60 -24.96
CA PHE A 85 -12.42 -12.45 -23.54
C PHE A 85 -13.66 -12.67 -22.67
N GLU A 86 -13.51 -13.45 -21.60
CA GLU A 86 -14.50 -13.49 -20.53
C GLU A 86 -14.30 -12.28 -19.60
N TYR A 87 -15.34 -11.48 -19.42
CA TYR A 87 -15.31 -10.35 -18.50
C TYR A 87 -16.64 -10.16 -17.75
N SER A 88 -16.56 -9.50 -16.60
CA SER A 88 -17.73 -9.08 -15.81
C SER A 88 -17.57 -7.62 -15.38
N VAL A 89 -18.69 -6.89 -15.26
CA VAL A 89 -18.69 -5.52 -14.72
C VAL A 89 -18.67 -5.59 -13.20
N LEU A 90 -17.55 -5.20 -12.58
CA LEU A 90 -17.42 -5.11 -11.12
C LEU A 90 -18.12 -3.86 -10.60
N ILE A 91 -17.84 -2.72 -11.22
CA ILE A 91 -18.39 -1.41 -10.84
C ILE A 91 -19.02 -0.80 -12.09
N LYS A 92 -20.35 -0.63 -12.05
CA LYS A 92 -21.15 -0.11 -13.19
C LYS A 92 -21.03 1.40 -13.35
N ASP A 93 -20.88 2.12 -12.24
CA ASP A 93 -20.70 3.56 -12.21
C ASP A 93 -19.75 3.91 -11.07
N LEU A 94 -18.52 4.27 -11.42
CA LEU A 94 -17.51 4.69 -10.47
C LEU A 94 -17.81 6.13 -10.02
N GLN A 95 -18.72 6.27 -9.06
CA GLN A 95 -18.95 7.55 -8.39
C GLN A 95 -18.02 7.65 -7.17
N VAL A 96 -17.27 8.75 -7.08
CA VAL A 96 -16.52 9.08 -5.87
C VAL A 96 -17.54 9.63 -4.87
N GLY A 97 -18.05 8.76 -3.99
CA GLY A 97 -18.90 9.21 -2.88
C GLY A 97 -18.10 10.08 -1.92
N ASN A 98 -18.75 11.11 -1.35
CA ASN A 98 -18.18 12.07 -0.37
C ASN A 98 -17.66 11.45 0.94
N ALA A 99 -17.67 10.12 1.10
CA ALA A 99 -17.55 9.45 2.39
C ALA A 99 -16.12 9.28 2.92
N ILE A 100 -15.09 9.79 2.25
CA ILE A 100 -13.70 9.54 2.67
C ILE A 100 -12.80 10.79 2.63
N GLY A 101 -13.33 11.96 2.24
CA GLY A 101 -12.61 13.24 2.27
C GLY A 101 -12.26 13.74 3.70
N THR A 102 -12.80 13.11 4.73
CA THR A 102 -12.60 13.47 6.15
C THR A 102 -11.29 12.97 6.75
N TYR A 103 -10.61 11.97 6.15
CA TYR A 103 -9.46 11.31 6.79
C TYR A 103 -8.08 11.94 6.52
N PHE A 104 -7.98 12.94 5.63
CA PHE A 104 -6.69 13.54 5.25
C PHE A 104 -6.12 14.49 6.32
N ILE A 105 -6.96 15.39 6.85
CA ILE A 105 -6.55 16.45 7.78
C ILE A 105 -6.46 15.91 9.21
N GLU A 106 -7.21 14.87 9.53
CA GLU A 106 -7.17 14.21 10.83
C GLU A 106 -5.85 13.48 11.08
N SER A 107 -5.22 12.87 10.05
CA SER A 107 -4.08 11.99 10.29
C SER A 107 -2.88 12.71 10.93
N TRP A 108 -2.45 13.86 10.42
CA TRP A 108 -1.26 14.55 10.95
C TRP A 108 -1.45 15.07 12.38
N ASN A 109 -2.61 15.67 12.66
CA ASN A 109 -2.94 16.14 14.01
C ASN A 109 -3.15 14.95 14.96
N GLU A 110 -3.71 13.84 14.49
CA GLU A 110 -3.89 12.63 15.29
C GLU A 110 -2.55 11.99 15.68
N LEU A 111 -1.50 12.10 14.85
CA LEU A 111 -0.15 11.68 15.27
C LEU A 111 0.35 12.49 16.46
N ASP A 112 0.12 13.81 16.46
CA ASP A 112 0.47 14.68 17.58
C ASP A 112 -0.37 14.38 18.83
N HIS A 113 -1.66 14.11 18.65
CA HIS A 113 -2.54 13.70 19.74
C HIS A 113 -2.11 12.36 20.35
N LEU A 114 -1.81 11.35 19.54
CA LEU A 114 -1.32 10.05 20.03
C LEU A 114 0.01 10.18 20.76
N ALA A 115 0.99 10.89 20.17
CA ALA A 115 2.28 11.12 20.81
C ALA A 115 2.15 11.91 22.12
N SER A 116 1.23 12.88 22.19
CA SER A 116 0.99 13.65 23.41
C SER A 116 0.27 12.84 24.48
N ALA A 117 -0.74 12.05 24.11
CA ALA A 117 -1.56 11.27 25.03
C ALA A 117 -0.82 10.07 25.63
N PHE A 118 0.13 9.49 24.88
CA PHE A 118 0.91 8.32 25.27
C PHE A 118 2.41 8.60 25.25
N ASN A 119 2.81 9.79 25.70
CA ASN A 119 4.20 10.30 25.60
C ASN A 119 5.27 9.46 26.28
N ASN A 120 4.89 8.55 27.18
CA ASN A 120 5.78 7.62 27.86
C ASN A 120 6.22 6.45 26.96
N ILE A 121 5.48 6.18 25.88
CA ILE A 121 5.76 5.08 24.95
C ILE A 121 5.73 5.47 23.48
N VAL A 122 5.09 6.59 23.11
CA VAL A 122 4.95 7.06 21.72
C VAL A 122 5.77 8.32 21.48
N GLN A 123 6.56 8.32 20.42
CA GLN A 123 7.29 9.49 19.94
C GLN A 123 7.03 9.70 18.44
N LYS A 124 6.78 10.94 18.03
CA LYS A 124 6.68 11.31 16.61
C LYS A 124 8.06 11.71 16.09
N ILE A 125 8.54 11.05 15.04
CA ILE A 125 9.87 11.27 14.45
C ILE A 125 9.68 11.67 12.99
N GLN A 126 10.34 12.73 12.54
CA GLN A 126 10.42 13.04 11.12
C GLN A 126 11.63 12.34 10.51
N ILE A 127 11.40 11.52 9.46
CA ILE A 127 12.46 10.77 8.78
C ILE A 127 12.90 11.42 7.45
N GLY A 128 12.15 12.43 7.01
CA GLY A 128 12.45 13.16 5.78
C GLY A 128 11.30 14.05 5.35
N GLU A 129 11.34 14.43 4.07
CA GLU A 129 10.33 15.24 3.41
C GLU A 129 10.02 14.63 2.03
N SER A 130 8.78 14.76 1.60
CA SER A 130 8.32 14.37 0.27
C SER A 130 8.83 15.32 -0.80
N TYR A 131 8.56 14.99 -2.07
CA TYR A 131 8.93 15.83 -3.20
C TYR A 131 8.37 17.26 -3.07
N GLU A 132 7.10 17.39 -2.69
CA GLU A 132 6.39 18.65 -2.46
C GLU A 132 6.57 19.19 -1.02
N LYS A 133 7.59 18.73 -0.29
CA LYS A 133 8.02 19.27 1.01
C LYS A 133 7.06 19.06 2.16
N ARG A 134 6.32 17.94 2.15
CA ARG A 134 5.54 17.48 3.31
C ARG A 134 6.40 16.59 4.18
N PRO A 135 6.33 16.69 5.51
CA PRO A 135 7.10 15.82 6.39
C PRO A 135 6.69 14.35 6.18
N LEU A 136 7.62 13.43 6.39
CA LEU A 136 7.31 12.01 6.60
C LEU A 136 7.46 11.72 8.10
N PHE A 137 6.35 11.61 8.83
CA PHE A 137 6.39 11.25 10.25
C PHE A 137 6.17 9.75 10.48
N VAL A 138 7.02 9.22 11.35
CA VAL A 138 6.96 7.88 11.91
C VAL A 138 6.57 7.99 13.38
N LEU A 139 5.66 7.13 13.83
CA LEU A 139 5.44 6.90 15.26
C LEU A 139 6.39 5.79 15.75
N LYS A 140 7.24 6.13 16.70
CA LYS A 140 8.04 5.16 17.45
C LYS A 140 7.29 4.76 18.71
N PHE A 141 7.02 3.47 18.87
CA PHE A 141 6.53 2.85 20.09
C PHE A 141 7.70 2.15 20.79
N SER A 142 8.02 2.58 22.01
CA SER A 142 9.19 2.08 22.73
C SER A 142 9.03 2.25 24.24
N THR A 143 9.57 1.31 25.00
CA THR A 143 9.65 1.39 26.47
C THR A 143 11.03 1.84 26.96
N GLY A 144 11.85 2.41 26.06
CA GLY A 144 13.21 2.87 26.35
C GLY A 144 14.28 1.93 25.78
N GLY A 145 15.50 2.01 26.32
CA GLY A 145 16.66 1.27 25.80
C GLY A 145 17.34 1.92 24.58
N ARG A 146 18.45 1.34 24.13
CA ARG A 146 19.26 1.86 23.01
C ARG A 146 19.36 0.81 21.91
N ASN A 147 19.06 1.21 20.67
CA ASN A 147 19.17 0.37 19.46
C ASN A 147 18.54 -1.02 19.61
N ARG A 148 17.33 -1.06 20.17
CA ARG A 148 16.61 -2.32 20.40
C ARG A 148 16.23 -2.96 19.06
N PRO A 149 16.08 -4.30 19.02
CA PRO A 149 15.47 -4.97 17.89
C PRO A 149 14.11 -4.34 17.60
N ALA A 150 13.83 -4.03 16.34
CA ALA A 150 12.65 -3.24 16.00
C ALA A 150 11.88 -3.79 14.80
N ILE A 151 10.60 -3.44 14.75
CA ILE A 151 9.68 -3.78 13.66
C ILE A 151 9.37 -2.50 12.90
N TRP A 152 9.53 -2.52 11.58
CA TRP A 152 9.05 -1.48 10.69
C TRP A 152 7.67 -1.84 10.14
N LEU A 153 6.72 -0.91 10.19
CA LEU A 153 5.39 -1.03 9.63
C LEU A 153 5.05 0.23 8.84
N ASP A 154 4.81 0.12 7.54
CA ASP A 154 4.35 1.25 6.72
C ASP A 154 3.02 0.99 6.03
N ALA A 155 2.35 2.07 5.66
CA ALA A 155 1.10 2.06 4.92
C ALA A 155 1.03 3.22 3.93
N GLY A 156 0.14 3.10 2.95
CA GLY A 156 -0.19 4.21 2.06
C GLY A 156 0.93 4.62 1.11
N ILE A 157 1.85 3.70 0.79
CA ILE A 157 2.89 3.92 -0.22
C ILE A 157 2.25 4.17 -1.60
N HIS A 158 1.13 3.50 -1.90
CA HIS A 158 0.24 3.90 -2.99
C HIS A 158 -0.91 4.73 -2.46
N SER A 159 -1.07 5.93 -2.99
CA SER A 159 -1.95 6.93 -2.42
C SER A 159 -3.44 6.60 -2.46
N ARG A 160 -3.90 5.84 -3.47
CA ARG A 160 -5.32 5.48 -3.64
C ARG A 160 -5.82 4.40 -2.68
N GLU A 161 -4.93 3.72 -1.97
CA GLU A 161 -5.21 2.55 -1.13
C GLU A 161 -5.68 2.96 0.29
N TRP A 162 -6.70 3.83 0.36
CA TRP A 162 -7.11 4.59 1.57
C TRP A 162 -7.36 3.76 2.84
N VAL A 163 -7.75 2.50 2.70
CA VAL A 163 -7.95 1.60 3.85
C VAL A 163 -6.64 1.34 4.62
N THR A 164 -5.49 1.42 3.95
CA THR A 164 -4.17 1.16 4.56
C THR A 164 -3.79 2.26 5.54
N GLN A 165 -3.90 3.54 5.14
CA GLN A 165 -3.62 4.68 6.01
C GLN A 165 -4.59 4.70 7.20
N ALA A 166 -5.88 4.46 6.93
CA ALA A 166 -6.90 4.39 7.97
C ALA A 166 -6.66 3.25 8.97
N SER A 167 -6.29 2.06 8.48
CA SER A 167 -5.94 0.92 9.34
C SER A 167 -4.67 1.18 10.13
N ALA A 168 -3.66 1.81 9.55
CA ALA A 168 -2.41 2.17 10.23
C ALA A 168 -2.65 3.12 11.41
N MET A 169 -3.54 4.11 11.25
CA MET A 169 -3.93 5.00 12.35
C MET A 169 -4.68 4.27 13.46
N TRP A 170 -5.59 3.35 13.11
CA TRP A 170 -6.28 2.51 14.08
C TRP A 170 -5.29 1.62 14.84
N ILE A 171 -4.36 0.97 14.14
CA ILE A 171 -3.31 0.12 14.71
C ILE A 171 -2.40 0.92 15.66
N ALA A 172 -1.99 2.13 15.26
CA ALA A 172 -1.19 3.02 16.11
C ALA A 172 -1.87 3.29 17.46
N LYS A 173 -3.17 3.61 17.42
CA LYS A 173 -3.98 3.82 18.62
C LYS A 173 -4.12 2.54 19.45
N GLN A 174 -4.28 1.39 18.78
CA GLN A 174 -4.42 0.10 19.42
C GLN A 174 -3.14 -0.27 20.20
N ILE A 175 -1.96 -0.17 19.56
CA ILE A 175 -0.65 -0.41 20.21
C ILE A 175 -0.50 0.47 21.47
N ALA A 176 -0.77 1.77 21.34
CA ALA A 176 -0.63 2.70 22.46
C ALA A 176 -1.61 2.42 23.61
N SER A 177 -2.86 2.09 23.27
CA SER A 177 -3.92 1.89 24.25
C SER A 177 -3.85 0.53 24.97
N ASP A 178 -3.27 -0.48 24.31
CA ASP A 178 -3.14 -1.85 24.81
C ASP A 178 -1.89 -2.07 25.65
N TYR A 179 -0.86 -1.23 25.52
CA TYR A 179 0.33 -1.32 26.37
C TYR A 179 -0.02 -1.17 27.85
N GLY A 180 0.42 -2.14 28.66
CA GLY A 180 0.10 -2.24 30.09
C GLY A 180 -1.25 -2.90 30.38
N LYS A 181 -2.03 -3.28 29.36
CA LYS A 181 -3.34 -3.96 29.50
C LYS A 181 -3.36 -5.32 28.83
N ASP A 182 -2.94 -5.38 27.57
CA ASP A 182 -2.84 -6.60 26.80
C ASP A 182 -1.46 -7.24 27.02
N PRO A 183 -1.38 -8.48 27.55
CA PRO A 183 -0.10 -9.13 27.83
C PRO A 183 0.78 -9.32 26.60
N SER A 184 0.17 -9.58 25.43
CA SER A 184 0.87 -9.78 24.15
C SER A 184 1.58 -8.50 23.70
N THR A 185 0.82 -7.40 23.59
CA THR A 185 1.34 -6.07 23.20
C THR A 185 2.37 -5.55 24.21
N THR A 186 2.12 -5.75 25.51
CA THR A 186 3.06 -5.35 26.57
C THR A 186 4.37 -6.14 26.47
N SER A 187 4.31 -7.46 26.29
CA SER A 187 5.49 -8.31 26.12
C SER A 187 6.28 -7.95 24.87
N LEU A 188 5.59 -7.63 23.78
CA LEU A 188 6.19 -7.15 22.53
C LEU A 188 6.96 -5.84 22.75
N LEU A 189 6.30 -4.80 23.26
CA LEU A 189 6.92 -3.49 23.48
C LEU A 189 7.97 -3.48 24.60
N ASN A 190 7.99 -4.48 25.49
CA ASN A 190 9.06 -4.65 26.47
C ASN A 190 10.34 -5.26 25.87
N LYS A 191 10.26 -5.91 24.70
CA LYS A 191 11.42 -6.52 24.03
C LYS A 191 11.85 -5.77 22.77
N MET A 192 10.91 -5.16 22.05
CA MET A 192 11.14 -4.54 20.74
C MET A 192 10.59 -3.11 20.65
N ASP A 193 11.17 -2.32 19.75
CA ASP A 193 10.58 -1.06 19.29
C ASP A 193 9.67 -1.32 18.06
N ILE A 194 8.61 -0.53 17.87
CA ILE A 194 7.82 -0.52 16.63
C ILE A 194 7.90 0.86 16.00
N PHE A 195 8.21 0.93 14.71
CA PHE A 195 8.19 2.13 13.90
C PHE A 195 7.03 2.03 12.91
N LEU A 196 6.05 2.93 13.03
CA LEU A 196 4.87 2.95 12.17
C LEU A 196 4.85 4.22 11.32
N LEU A 197 4.91 4.08 9.99
CA LEU A 197 4.76 5.14 9.00
C LEU A 197 3.36 5.08 8.37
N PRO A 198 2.37 5.89 8.81
CA PRO A 198 0.99 5.73 8.36
C PRO A 198 0.76 6.20 6.92
N VAL A 199 1.59 7.14 6.43
CA VAL A 199 1.46 7.72 5.09
C VAL A 199 2.84 7.79 4.44
N ALA A 200 3.23 6.72 3.75
CA ALA A 200 4.52 6.64 3.07
C ALA A 200 4.62 7.51 1.80
N ASN A 201 3.48 7.87 1.18
CA ASN A 201 3.42 8.77 0.02
C ASN A 201 2.46 9.95 0.28
N PRO A 202 2.88 10.96 1.07
CA PRO A 202 1.99 12.03 1.50
C PRO A 202 1.53 12.92 0.35
N ASP A 203 2.36 13.18 -0.67
CA ASP A 203 1.98 14.02 -1.80
C ASP A 203 0.92 13.37 -2.68
N GLY A 204 1.13 12.08 -3.00
CA GLY A 204 0.12 11.31 -3.70
C GLY A 204 -1.17 11.26 -2.89
N TYR A 205 -1.08 11.06 -1.57
CA TYR A 205 -2.26 10.99 -0.71
C TYR A 205 -3.04 12.32 -0.75
N VAL A 206 -2.39 13.48 -0.59
CA VAL A 206 -3.05 14.78 -0.77
C VAL A 206 -3.76 14.86 -2.12
N PHE A 207 -3.06 14.48 -3.19
CA PHE A 207 -3.57 14.57 -4.55
C PHE A 207 -4.83 13.70 -4.76
N THR A 208 -4.95 12.59 -4.03
CA THR A 208 -6.18 11.78 -4.05
C THR A 208 -7.40 12.45 -3.40
N HIS A 209 -7.18 13.37 -2.47
CA HIS A 209 -8.25 14.14 -1.82
C HIS A 209 -8.61 15.40 -2.59
N THR A 210 -7.65 16.01 -3.29
CA THR A 210 -7.83 17.32 -3.92
C THR A 210 -8.04 17.29 -5.43
N THR A 211 -7.56 16.25 -6.13
CA THR A 211 -7.55 16.28 -7.61
C THR A 211 -7.93 14.95 -8.25
N ASN A 212 -7.27 13.84 -7.89
CA ASN A 212 -7.51 12.56 -8.54
C ASN A 212 -7.49 11.41 -7.53
N ARG A 213 -8.69 10.98 -7.11
CA ARG A 213 -8.92 9.88 -6.18
C ARG A 213 -8.21 8.56 -6.56
N MET A 214 -7.99 8.31 -7.85
CA MET A 214 -7.36 7.08 -8.35
C MET A 214 -5.84 7.21 -8.53
N TRP A 215 -5.23 8.32 -8.12
CA TRP A 215 -3.79 8.50 -8.19
C TRP A 215 -3.05 7.51 -7.28
N ARG A 216 -2.02 6.87 -7.83
CA ARG A 216 -1.22 5.83 -7.16
C ARG A 216 0.19 6.30 -6.78
N LYS A 217 0.84 7.01 -7.71
CA LYS A 217 2.28 7.31 -7.72
C LYS A 217 2.68 8.42 -6.76
N THR A 218 3.98 8.69 -6.64
CA THR A 218 4.50 9.93 -6.04
C THR A 218 4.08 11.16 -6.88
N ARG A 219 4.52 12.36 -6.49
CA ARG A 219 4.27 13.62 -7.23
C ARG A 219 5.54 14.25 -7.82
N SER A 220 6.63 13.49 -7.93
CA SER A 220 7.88 13.94 -8.52
C SER A 220 7.73 14.32 -10.00
N ARG A 221 8.44 15.35 -10.44
CA ARG A 221 8.46 15.75 -11.86
C ARG A 221 9.48 14.93 -12.63
N ASN A 222 9.03 14.30 -13.71
CA ASN A 222 9.89 13.49 -14.58
C ASN A 222 10.53 14.37 -15.66
N LYS A 223 11.86 14.50 -15.67
CA LYS A 223 12.60 15.32 -16.64
C LYS A 223 12.30 14.86 -18.08
N GLY A 224 11.92 15.81 -18.94
CA GLY A 224 11.61 15.52 -20.35
C GLY A 224 10.26 14.86 -20.60
N SER A 225 9.38 14.80 -19.60
CA SER A 225 8.04 14.22 -19.71
C SER A 225 6.99 15.14 -19.09
N LEU A 226 5.78 15.13 -19.66
CA LEU A 226 4.61 15.80 -19.06
C LEU A 226 3.96 14.97 -17.94
N CYS A 227 4.23 13.67 -17.90
CA CYS A 227 3.69 12.75 -16.91
C CYS A 227 4.44 12.86 -15.58
N VAL A 228 3.69 12.84 -14.48
CA VAL A 228 4.16 13.06 -13.11
C VAL A 228 4.20 11.75 -12.33
N GLY A 229 5.16 11.65 -11.40
CA GLY A 229 5.25 10.60 -10.41
C GLY A 229 5.90 9.32 -10.90
N VAL A 230 6.40 8.57 -9.92
CA VAL A 230 7.01 7.25 -10.00
C VAL A 230 6.18 6.29 -9.15
N ASP A 231 6.08 5.01 -9.53
CA ASP A 231 5.54 3.98 -8.65
C ASP A 231 6.54 3.75 -7.50
N PRO A 232 6.23 4.17 -6.27
CA PRO A 232 7.17 4.03 -5.15
C PRO A 232 7.45 2.57 -4.80
N ASN A 233 6.61 1.61 -5.19
CA ASN A 233 6.86 0.18 -5.00
C ASN A 233 7.43 -0.51 -6.27
N ARG A 234 8.04 0.28 -7.17
CA ARG A 234 8.95 -0.16 -8.24
C ARG A 234 10.31 0.54 -8.18
N ASN A 235 10.49 1.42 -7.20
CA ASN A 235 11.64 2.30 -7.11
C ASN A 235 12.75 1.74 -6.20
N TRP A 236 12.55 0.61 -5.53
CA TRP A 236 13.54 0.07 -4.59
C TRP A 236 14.68 -0.65 -5.32
N ASP A 237 15.85 -0.69 -4.69
CA ASP A 237 17.05 -1.33 -5.24
C ASP A 237 17.04 -2.87 -5.09
N ALA A 238 16.01 -3.51 -5.63
CA ALA A 238 15.84 -4.97 -5.64
C ALA A 238 15.34 -5.43 -7.01
N GLY A 239 16.26 -5.89 -7.85
CA GLY A 239 15.96 -6.22 -9.25
C GLY A 239 15.50 -5.01 -10.08
N PHE A 240 15.80 -3.78 -9.64
CA PHE A 240 15.30 -2.52 -10.21
C PHE A 240 15.37 -2.48 -11.75
N GLY A 241 14.25 -2.13 -12.38
CA GLY A 241 14.15 -2.08 -13.84
C GLY A 241 14.03 -3.43 -14.53
N GLY A 242 13.91 -4.51 -13.76
CA GLY A 242 13.48 -5.81 -14.25
C GLY A 242 11.99 -5.83 -14.67
N PRO A 243 11.46 -7.02 -14.98
CA PRO A 243 10.09 -7.12 -15.46
C PRO A 243 9.07 -6.80 -14.36
N GLY A 244 7.88 -6.38 -14.78
CA GLY A 244 6.79 -5.88 -13.92
C GLY A 244 6.91 -4.42 -13.49
N ALA A 245 7.95 -3.71 -13.96
CA ALA A 245 8.06 -2.26 -13.89
C ALA A 245 8.17 -1.67 -15.31
N SER A 246 7.72 -0.42 -15.47
CA SER A 246 7.79 0.29 -16.73
C SER A 246 8.92 1.34 -16.73
N ASN A 247 9.53 1.57 -17.89
CA ASN A 247 10.43 2.70 -18.13
C ASN A 247 9.71 3.93 -18.72
N ASN A 248 8.40 3.83 -19.00
CA ASN A 248 7.59 4.93 -19.51
C ASN A 248 7.10 5.81 -18.33
N PRO A 249 7.46 7.11 -18.25
CA PRO A 249 7.03 8.01 -17.18
C PRO A 249 5.50 8.14 -17.01
N CYS A 250 4.73 7.84 -18.05
CA CYS A 250 3.27 7.89 -18.02
C CYS A 250 2.62 6.62 -17.49
N SER A 251 3.36 5.53 -17.33
CA SER A 251 2.83 4.29 -16.77
C SER A 251 2.59 4.43 -15.26
N ASP A 252 1.55 3.75 -14.77
CA ASP A 252 1.29 3.60 -13.34
C ASP A 252 2.33 2.73 -12.63
N SER A 253 3.09 1.92 -13.37
CA SER A 253 4.20 1.10 -12.86
C SER A 253 5.58 1.69 -13.21
N TYR A 254 5.64 2.98 -13.56
CA TYR A 254 6.91 3.65 -13.90
C TYR A 254 7.91 3.53 -12.74
N ARG A 255 9.07 2.92 -12.99
CA ARG A 255 10.07 2.62 -11.96
C ARG A 255 10.85 3.85 -11.46
N GLY A 256 10.79 4.96 -12.18
CA GLY A 256 11.66 6.12 -11.93
C GLY A 256 12.98 6.06 -12.70
N PRO A 257 13.76 7.15 -12.70
CA PRO A 257 15.01 7.22 -13.45
C PRO A 257 16.08 6.26 -12.92
N SER A 258 16.15 6.05 -11.59
CA SER A 258 17.10 5.18 -10.89
C SER A 258 16.47 4.60 -9.63
N ALA A 259 17.07 3.55 -9.05
CA ALA A 259 16.63 3.04 -7.77
C ALA A 259 16.76 4.12 -6.67
N ASN A 260 15.82 4.14 -5.75
CA ASN A 260 15.68 5.09 -4.65
C ASN A 260 15.68 6.57 -5.13
N SER A 261 15.19 6.84 -6.34
CA SER A 261 15.06 8.21 -6.86
C SER A 261 13.99 9.02 -6.12
N GLU A 262 12.97 8.34 -5.60
CA GLU A 262 11.90 8.99 -4.86
C GLU A 262 12.37 9.30 -3.45
N VAL A 263 12.27 10.56 -3.04
CA VAL A 263 12.74 11.01 -1.72
C VAL A 263 12.00 10.31 -0.59
N GLU A 264 10.74 9.94 -0.81
CA GLU A 264 9.92 9.17 0.11
C GLU A 264 10.51 7.76 0.34
N VAL A 265 10.88 7.06 -0.74
CA VAL A 265 11.53 5.74 -0.67
C VAL A 265 12.91 5.86 -0.05
N LYS A 266 13.69 6.85 -0.49
CA LYS A 266 15.03 7.11 0.02
C LYS A 266 15.03 7.38 1.53
N SER A 267 14.05 8.13 2.06
CA SER A 267 13.92 8.37 3.49
C SER A 267 13.70 7.07 4.29
N ILE A 268 12.92 6.13 3.78
CA ILE A 268 12.72 4.83 4.44
C ILE A 268 14.01 3.99 4.38
N VAL A 269 14.64 3.94 3.20
CA VAL A 269 15.93 3.24 3.01
C VAL A 269 17.00 3.76 3.96
N ASP A 270 17.16 5.09 4.02
CA ASP A 270 18.16 5.74 4.88
C ASP A 270 17.83 5.50 6.36
N PHE A 271 16.56 5.58 6.76
CA PHE A 271 16.12 5.29 8.13
C PHE A 271 16.48 3.85 8.55
N ILE A 272 16.11 2.85 7.72
CA ILE A 272 16.35 1.44 8.02
C ILE A 272 17.85 1.14 8.10
N ARG A 273 18.65 1.68 7.16
CA ARG A 273 20.10 1.53 7.16
C ARG A 273 20.75 2.17 8.38
N ASN A 274 20.32 3.37 8.76
CA ASN A 274 20.86 4.07 9.92
C ASN A 274 20.44 3.43 11.24
N HIS A 275 19.25 2.82 11.31
CA HIS A 275 18.82 2.06 12.48
C HIS A 275 19.63 0.76 12.64
N GLY A 276 19.78 0.00 11.55
CA GLY A 276 20.64 -1.19 11.50
C GLY A 276 20.16 -2.42 12.28
N ASN A 277 19.13 -2.30 13.14
CA ASN A 277 18.57 -3.39 13.93
C ASN A 277 17.04 -3.59 13.71
N ILE A 278 16.59 -3.45 12.46
CA ILE A 278 15.21 -3.78 12.07
C ILE A 278 15.13 -5.29 11.80
N GLN A 279 14.24 -5.98 12.49
CA GLN A 279 14.07 -7.44 12.44
C GLN A 279 12.89 -7.86 11.54
N ALA A 280 11.91 -6.98 11.37
CA ALA A 280 10.77 -7.21 10.48
C ALA A 280 10.41 -5.95 9.69
N PHE A 281 10.01 -6.14 8.43
CA PHE A 281 9.52 -5.10 7.53
C PHE A 281 8.12 -5.49 7.06
N LEU A 282 7.12 -4.75 7.48
CA LEU A 282 5.71 -5.00 7.20
C LEU A 282 5.15 -3.82 6.41
N THR A 283 4.57 -4.06 5.24
CA THR A 283 3.99 -2.98 4.42
C THR A 283 2.53 -3.29 4.08
N LEU A 284 1.64 -2.31 4.28
CA LEU A 284 0.21 -2.44 4.07
C LEU A 284 -0.20 -1.82 2.73
N HIS A 285 -0.79 -2.65 1.89
CA HIS A 285 -1.39 -2.34 0.59
C HIS A 285 -2.87 -2.70 0.57
N SER A 286 -3.58 -2.28 -0.48
CA SER A 286 -4.87 -2.86 -0.84
C SER A 286 -4.99 -2.89 -2.36
N TYR A 287 -5.77 -3.75 -2.97
CA TYR A 287 -6.67 -4.75 -2.40
C TYR A 287 -6.35 -6.11 -3.00
N SER A 288 -6.69 -7.19 -2.31
CA SER A 288 -6.85 -8.55 -2.86
C SER A 288 -7.01 -9.61 -1.76
N GLN A 289 -6.86 -9.23 -0.48
CA GLN A 289 -6.78 -10.16 0.66
C GLN A 289 -5.65 -11.17 0.51
N LEU A 290 -4.42 -10.66 0.37
CA LEU A 290 -3.20 -11.46 0.24
C LEU A 290 -2.23 -11.15 1.37
N LEU A 291 -1.49 -12.16 1.81
CA LEU A 291 -0.28 -11.99 2.60
C LEU A 291 0.89 -12.57 1.79
N MET A 292 1.83 -11.70 1.44
CA MET A 292 2.93 -12.01 0.54
C MET A 292 4.27 -11.84 1.25
N TYR A 293 5.26 -12.58 0.78
CA TYR A 293 6.65 -12.54 1.21
C TYR A 293 7.55 -12.61 -0.04
N PRO A 294 8.86 -12.32 0.08
CA PRO A 294 9.80 -12.38 -1.04
C PRO A 294 9.84 -13.76 -1.73
N TYR A 295 10.12 -13.87 -3.01
CA TYR A 295 10.51 -12.79 -3.92
C TYR A 295 9.41 -12.40 -4.91
N GLY A 296 9.32 -11.10 -5.22
CA GLY A 296 8.55 -10.57 -6.34
C GLY A 296 9.34 -10.52 -7.64
N TYR A 297 10.63 -10.16 -7.60
CA TYR A 297 11.45 -9.94 -8.80
C TYR A 297 12.16 -11.18 -9.37
N LYS A 298 12.16 -12.32 -8.67
CA LYS A 298 12.80 -13.57 -9.10
C LYS A 298 12.03 -14.80 -8.64
N CYS A 299 12.22 -15.93 -9.32
CA CYS A 299 11.49 -17.18 -9.04
C CYS A 299 12.19 -18.08 -8.00
N THR A 300 13.43 -17.76 -7.61
CA THR A 300 14.12 -18.50 -6.56
C THR A 300 13.43 -18.24 -5.23
N GLN A 301 13.22 -19.28 -4.44
CA GLN A 301 12.67 -19.12 -3.09
C GLN A 301 13.66 -18.38 -2.18
N PRO A 302 13.16 -17.58 -1.20
CA PRO A 302 13.99 -17.05 -0.14
C PRO A 302 14.59 -18.19 0.69
N ALA A 303 15.77 -17.98 1.28
CA ALA A 303 16.43 -18.99 2.11
C ALA A 303 15.55 -19.43 3.29
N ASP A 304 14.75 -18.51 3.81
CA ASP A 304 13.84 -18.72 4.95
C ASP A 304 12.42 -19.15 4.54
N TYR A 305 12.21 -19.61 3.29
CA TYR A 305 10.89 -19.93 2.73
C TYR A 305 10.01 -20.77 3.66
N ALA A 306 10.56 -21.85 4.22
CA ALA A 306 9.80 -22.76 5.08
C ALA A 306 9.23 -22.09 6.34
N GLU A 307 9.86 -21.02 6.82
CA GLU A 307 9.44 -20.26 7.99
C GLU A 307 8.47 -19.13 7.63
N LEU A 308 8.72 -18.43 6.52
CA LEU A 308 7.84 -17.37 6.02
C LEU A 308 6.47 -17.94 5.61
N VAL A 309 6.44 -19.14 5.03
CA VAL A 309 5.18 -19.80 4.60
C VAL A 309 4.26 -20.11 5.77
N ARG A 310 4.79 -20.54 6.92
CA ARG A 310 3.95 -20.85 8.11
C ARG A 310 3.14 -19.67 8.62
N HIS A 311 3.59 -18.45 8.31
CA HIS A 311 2.91 -17.22 8.70
C HIS A 311 1.98 -16.69 7.61
N SER A 312 1.98 -17.30 6.42
CA SER A 312 1.19 -16.90 5.26
C SER A 312 0.16 -17.96 4.87
N ASP A 313 -0.43 -18.65 5.85
CA ASP A 313 -1.44 -19.72 5.68
C ASP A 313 -2.72 -19.31 4.90
N VAL A 314 -2.83 -18.05 4.47
CA VAL A 314 -3.60 -17.69 3.28
C VAL A 314 -2.81 -18.16 2.07
N LYS A 315 -3.02 -19.43 1.64
CA LYS A 315 -2.41 -20.09 0.46
C LYS A 315 -1.71 -19.03 -0.39
N PRO A 316 -0.38 -18.90 -0.30
CA PRO A 316 0.26 -17.84 -1.04
C PRO A 316 -0.15 -18.12 -2.47
N VAL A 317 -0.77 -17.14 -3.11
CA VAL A 317 -0.99 -17.19 -4.55
C VAL A 317 0.41 -17.06 -5.12
N LEU A 318 1.22 -18.10 -4.98
CA LEU A 318 2.39 -18.38 -5.78
C LEU A 318 1.84 -18.95 -7.07
N THR A 319 1.06 -18.13 -7.79
CA THR A 319 1.19 -18.24 -9.23
C THR A 319 2.64 -17.96 -9.58
N PRO A 320 3.19 -18.58 -10.63
CA PRO A 320 4.46 -18.18 -11.22
C PRO A 320 4.33 -16.73 -11.70
N HIS A 321 4.44 -15.79 -10.77
CA HIS A 321 4.47 -14.36 -10.98
C HIS A 321 5.74 -14.11 -11.75
N LYS A 322 5.61 -13.89 -13.06
CA LYS A 322 6.72 -13.37 -13.85
C LYS A 322 6.92 -11.89 -13.49
N TYR A 323 7.67 -11.72 -12.40
CA TYR A 323 8.50 -10.57 -12.03
C TYR A 323 7.76 -9.26 -11.74
N LYS A 324 7.80 -8.80 -10.48
CA LYS A 324 7.59 -7.40 -10.11
C LYS A 324 8.88 -6.87 -9.48
N SER A 325 9.72 -6.24 -10.29
CA SER A 325 10.97 -5.66 -9.80
C SER A 325 10.78 -4.42 -8.94
N GLY A 326 11.73 -4.17 -8.04
CA GLY A 326 11.87 -2.92 -7.31
C GLY A 326 10.85 -2.75 -6.18
N GLY A 327 10.38 -3.86 -5.60
CA GLY A 327 9.46 -3.86 -4.47
C GLY A 327 10.17 -3.70 -3.12
N SER A 328 9.47 -3.12 -2.14
CA SER A 328 9.98 -2.84 -0.79
C SER A 328 10.38 -4.10 -0.02
N ILE A 329 9.53 -5.13 -0.01
CA ILE A 329 9.79 -6.37 0.74
C ILE A 329 10.96 -7.18 0.18
N ASP A 330 11.18 -7.10 -1.14
CA ASP A 330 12.31 -7.76 -1.79
C ASP A 330 13.61 -7.05 -1.40
N TRP A 331 13.60 -5.72 -1.38
CA TRP A 331 14.73 -4.92 -0.93
C TRP A 331 15.04 -5.13 0.55
N SER A 332 14.02 -5.13 1.42
CA SER A 332 14.24 -5.30 2.86
C SER A 332 14.81 -6.69 3.17
N TYR A 333 14.33 -7.73 2.46
CA TYR A 333 14.87 -9.08 2.61
C TYR A 333 16.28 -9.21 2.06
N ASP A 334 16.57 -8.70 0.86
CA ASP A 334 17.92 -8.69 0.30
C ASP A 334 18.91 -7.84 1.15
N TYR A 335 18.41 -6.85 1.90
CA TYR A 335 19.19 -6.09 2.88
C TYR A 335 19.50 -6.88 4.17
N GLY A 336 18.77 -7.97 4.46
CA GLY A 336 18.95 -8.82 5.64
C GLY A 336 17.79 -8.80 6.64
N ILE A 337 16.64 -8.19 6.30
CA ILE A 337 15.44 -8.23 7.14
C ILE A 337 14.63 -9.49 6.78
N LYS A 338 14.86 -10.57 7.53
CA LYS A 338 14.27 -11.89 7.33
C LYS A 338 12.75 -11.85 7.24
N TYR A 339 12.10 -11.22 8.21
CA TYR A 339 10.63 -11.16 8.28
C TYR A 339 10.08 -9.98 7.47
N SER A 340 10.15 -10.11 6.15
CA SER A 340 9.64 -9.11 5.21
C SER A 340 8.30 -9.55 4.60
N PHE A 341 7.22 -8.80 4.85
CA PHE A 341 5.87 -9.16 4.41
C PHE A 341 5.10 -7.97 3.83
N ALA A 342 4.30 -8.23 2.80
CA ALA A 342 3.34 -7.29 2.24
C ALA A 342 1.92 -7.81 2.41
N PHE A 343 1.04 -6.98 2.95
CA PHE A 343 -0.38 -7.26 3.09
C PHE A 343 -1.15 -6.56 1.98
N GLU A 344 -2.01 -7.25 1.26
CA GLU A 344 -3.05 -6.66 0.40
C GLU A 344 -4.37 -6.80 1.16
N LEU A 345 -4.87 -5.71 1.73
CA LEU A 345 -6.07 -5.71 2.58
C LEU A 345 -7.36 -5.93 1.77
N ARG A 346 -8.51 -5.72 2.43
CA ARG A 346 -9.82 -5.82 1.80
C ARG A 346 -9.96 -4.87 0.59
N ASP A 347 -10.78 -5.20 -0.39
CA ASP A 347 -11.54 -6.45 -0.56
C ASP A 347 -10.96 -7.32 -1.69
N THR A 348 -11.78 -8.14 -2.33
CA THR A 348 -11.38 -8.93 -3.50
C THR A 348 -11.88 -8.32 -4.83
N GLY A 349 -12.14 -7.01 -4.85
CA GLY A 349 -12.47 -6.22 -6.05
C GLY A 349 -13.93 -5.77 -6.21
N ARG A 350 -14.81 -6.03 -5.24
CA ARG A 350 -16.20 -5.50 -5.31
C ARG A 350 -16.19 -3.97 -5.19
N PHE A 351 -15.37 -3.46 -4.28
CA PHE A 351 -15.12 -2.04 -4.07
C PHE A 351 -13.69 -1.66 -4.47
N GLY A 352 -12.74 -2.59 -4.38
CA GLY A 352 -11.34 -2.34 -4.67
C GLY A 352 -10.80 -1.20 -3.81
N PHE A 353 -10.26 -0.17 -4.45
CA PHE A 353 -9.72 1.00 -3.75
C PHE A 353 -10.78 1.91 -3.11
N LEU A 354 -12.06 1.72 -3.40
CA LEU A 354 -13.19 2.49 -2.86
C LEU A 354 -13.92 1.74 -1.73
N LEU A 355 -13.17 1.02 -0.90
CA LEU A 355 -13.73 0.27 0.22
C LEU A 355 -14.56 1.20 1.14
N PRO A 356 -15.81 0.84 1.48
CA PRO A 356 -16.67 1.68 2.31
C PRO A 356 -16.08 1.97 3.69
N ALA A 357 -16.33 3.17 4.23
CA ALA A 357 -15.79 3.58 5.53
C ALA A 357 -16.20 2.66 6.70
N ASN A 358 -17.39 2.04 6.64
CA ASN A 358 -17.83 1.07 7.65
C ASN A 358 -17.05 -0.26 7.63
N GLN A 359 -16.18 -0.48 6.64
CA GLN A 359 -15.27 -1.62 6.58
C GLN A 359 -13.88 -1.31 7.15
N ILE A 360 -13.57 -0.05 7.48
CA ILE A 360 -12.24 0.34 7.99
C ILE A 360 -11.92 -0.40 9.29
N ILE A 361 -12.78 -0.29 10.31
CA ILE A 361 -12.55 -0.94 11.61
C ILE A 361 -12.47 -2.47 11.47
N PRO A 362 -13.43 -3.16 10.80
CA PRO A 362 -13.30 -4.60 10.56
C PRO A 362 -12.00 -5.01 9.87
N THR A 363 -11.55 -4.22 8.88
CA THR A 363 -10.29 -4.48 8.18
C THR A 363 -9.09 -4.27 9.10
N ALA A 364 -9.09 -3.22 9.92
CA ALA A 364 -8.01 -2.93 10.85
C ALA A 364 -7.90 -4.00 11.96
N GLU A 365 -9.04 -4.43 12.51
CA GLU A 365 -9.11 -5.45 13.57
C GLU A 365 -8.54 -6.80 13.10
N GLU A 366 -8.96 -7.30 11.93
CA GLU A 366 -8.46 -8.57 11.40
C GLU A 366 -6.98 -8.47 10.98
N THR A 367 -6.58 -7.33 10.41
CA THR A 367 -5.18 -7.08 10.03
C THR A 367 -4.29 -7.03 11.26
N TRP A 368 -4.76 -6.42 12.36
CA TRP A 368 -4.03 -6.35 13.62
C TRP A 368 -3.76 -7.72 14.23
N LEU A 369 -4.70 -8.66 14.09
CA LEU A 369 -4.45 -10.05 14.51
C LEU A 369 -3.31 -10.69 13.71
N GLY A 370 -3.32 -10.56 12.38
CA GLY A 370 -2.25 -11.07 11.52
C GLY A 370 -0.89 -10.43 11.80
N LEU A 371 -0.88 -9.10 12.00
CA LEU A 371 0.34 -8.37 12.37
C LEU A 371 0.88 -8.84 13.73
N LYS A 372 0.02 -8.98 14.75
CA LYS A 372 0.44 -9.47 16.08
C LYS A 372 1.08 -10.84 16.00
N THR A 373 0.49 -11.77 15.25
CA THR A 373 1.07 -13.11 15.06
C THR A 373 2.49 -13.04 14.50
N ILE A 374 2.74 -12.21 13.48
CA ILE A 374 4.09 -12.04 12.93
C ILE A 374 5.01 -11.39 13.96
N MET A 375 4.58 -10.31 14.62
CA MET A 375 5.40 -9.58 15.59
C MET A 375 5.77 -10.42 16.81
N GLU A 376 4.87 -11.29 17.29
CA GLU A 376 5.17 -12.24 18.36
C GLU A 376 6.18 -13.30 17.92
N HIS A 377 6.06 -13.81 16.69
CA HIS A 377 7.05 -14.74 16.15
C HIS A 377 8.44 -14.09 16.06
N VAL A 378 8.51 -12.85 15.57
CA VAL A 378 9.77 -12.08 15.49
C VAL A 378 10.38 -11.88 16.88
N ARG A 379 9.55 -11.51 17.87
CA ARG A 379 9.98 -11.33 19.27
C ARG A 379 10.61 -12.59 19.86
N ASP A 380 10.07 -13.75 19.51
CA ASP A 380 10.50 -15.04 20.06
C ASP A 380 11.64 -15.70 19.24
N ASN A 381 11.89 -15.20 18.03
CA ASN A 381 12.92 -15.71 17.12
C ASN A 381 13.79 -14.57 16.54
N PRO A 382 14.49 -13.78 17.39
CA PRO A 382 15.44 -12.77 16.94
C PRO A 382 16.68 -13.43 16.31
N TYR A 383 17.36 -12.72 15.41
CA TYR A 383 18.57 -13.21 14.74
C TYR A 383 19.67 -12.15 14.67
#